data_AF-G9K9S5-F1
#
_entry.id   AF-G9K9S5-F1
#
_cell.length_a   1.000
_cell.length_b   1.000
_cell.length_c   1.000
_cell.angle_alpha   90.00
_cell.angle_beta   90.00
_cell.angle_gamma   90.00
#
_symmetry.space_group_name_H-M   'P 1'
#
loop_
_entity.id
_entity.type
_entity.pdbx_description
1 polymer ?
#
loop_
_entity_poly.entity_id
_entity_poly.type
_entity_poly.pdbx_seq_one_letter_code
_entity_poly.pdbx_strand_id
1 'polypeptide(L)' 'HHVCELCNKGFTTAAYLRIHAVKDHGLQAPRADRILCKLCSVHCKTPAQLAGHMQTHLGGAAPPVPGDAPQPQPT' A
#
# COMPACT_ATOMS: atom_id res chain seq x y z
N HIS A 1 -1.78 22.29 -0.33
CA HIS A 1 -2.80 22.53 0.71
C HIS A 1 -3.54 21.21 0.91
N HIS A 2 -3.52 20.62 2.11
CA HIS A 2 -4.14 19.31 2.36
C HIS A 2 -5.39 19.53 3.22
N VAL A 3 -6.56 19.60 2.59
CA VAL A 3 -7.84 19.83 3.27
C VAL A 3 -8.60 18.52 3.40
N CYS A 4 -9.23 18.29 4.55
CA CYS A 4 -10.18 17.20 4.69
C CYS A 4 -11.49 17.54 4.01
N GLU A 5 -11.97 16.72 3.09
CA GLU A 5 -13.24 16.96 2.38
C GLU A 5 -14.47 16.67 3.24
N LEU A 6 -14.29 16.04 4.40
CA LEU A 6 -15.38 15.65 5.30
C LEU A 6 -15.69 16.73 6.34
N CYS A 7 -14.68 17.51 6.74
CA CYS A 7 -14.82 18.55 7.77
C CYS A 7 -14.12 19.87 7.42
N ASN A 8 -13.57 19.99 6.21
CA ASN A 8 -12.89 21.16 5.67
C ASN A 8 -11.71 21.69 6.51
N LYS A 9 -11.13 20.88 7.40
CA LYS A 9 -9.92 21.22 8.14
C LYS A 9 -8.69 21.17 7.24
N GLY A 10 -7.86 22.22 7.30
CA GLY A 10 -6.58 22.30 6.62
C GLY A 10 -5.42 21.73 7.44
N PHE A 11 -4.54 20.98 6.77
CA PHE A 11 -3.33 20.40 7.33
C PHE A 11 -2.09 20.80 6.52
N THR A 12 -0.96 20.85 7.22
CA THR A 12 0.35 21.17 6.65
C THR A 12 0.91 20.04 5.77
N THR A 13 0.54 18.78 6.03
CA THR A 13 1.05 17.62 5.30
C THR A 13 -0.04 16.57 5.07
N ALA A 14 0.03 15.85 3.94
CA ALA A 14 -0.85 14.73 3.63
C ALA A 14 -0.83 13.61 4.71
N ALA A 15 0.27 13.43 5.43
CA ALA A 15 0.35 12.46 6.52
C ALA A 15 -0.59 12.80 7.68
N TYR A 16 -0.62 14.07 8.11
CA TYR A 16 -1.54 14.53 9.16
C TYR A 16 -2.99 14.46 8.72
N LEU A 17 -3.29 14.83 7.46
CA LEU A 17 -4.64 14.67 6.91
C LEU A 17 -5.12 13.21 6.96
N ARG A 18 -4.26 12.24 6.61
CA ARG A 18 -4.60 10.81 6.69
C ARG A 18 -4.86 10.36 8.13
N ILE A 19 -4.00 10.74 9.07
CA ILE A 19 -4.18 10.41 10.50
C ILE A 19 -5.49 10.99 11.00
N HIS A 20 -5.80 12.24 10.63
CA HIS A 20 -7.06 12.89 10.96
C HIS A 20 -8.26 12.14 10.36
N ALA A 21 -8.23 11.80 9.07
CA ALA A 21 -9.33 11.07 8.43
C ALA A 21 -9.58 9.70 9.09
N VAL A 22 -8.52 9.00 9.52
CA VAL A 22 -8.64 7.73 10.25
C VAL A 22 -9.20 7.92 11.66
N LYS A 23 -8.71 8.92 12.42
CA LYS A 23 -9.11 9.12 13.81
C LYS A 23 -10.50 9.74 13.96
N ASP A 24 -10.82 10.72 13.12
CA ASP A 24 -11.98 11.61 13.29
C ASP A 24 -13.16 11.13 12.44
N HIS A 25 -12.87 10.52 11.29
CA HIS A 25 -13.90 10.05 10.36
C HIS A 25 -13.91 8.53 10.18
N GLY A 26 -12.99 7.81 10.84
CA GLY A 26 -12.89 6.36 10.70
C GLY A 26 -12.52 5.89 9.29
N LEU A 27 -12.11 6.80 8.38
CA LEU A 27 -11.67 6.41 7.06
C LEU A 27 -10.42 5.56 7.22
N GLN A 28 -10.49 4.29 6.86
CA GLN A 28 -9.28 3.51 6.62
C GLN A 28 -8.56 4.17 5.45
N ALA A 29 -7.63 5.08 5.77
CA ALA A 29 -6.58 5.43 4.83
C ALA A 29 -6.03 4.09 4.33
N PRO A 30 -5.83 3.90 3.01
CA PRO A 30 -5.28 2.66 2.49
C PRO A 30 -3.95 2.51 3.19
N ARG A 31 -3.97 1.65 4.22
CA ARG A 31 -2.77 1.37 4.95
C ARG A 31 -1.98 0.61 3.91
N ALA A 32 -0.94 1.25 3.40
CA ALA A 32 0.18 0.53 2.82
C ALA A 32 0.90 -0.27 3.94
N ASP A 33 0.19 -0.74 4.97
CA ASP A 33 0.76 -1.32 6.18
C ASP A 33 1.25 -2.74 5.92
N ARG A 34 0.78 -3.39 4.86
CA ARG A 34 1.13 -4.78 4.59
C ARG A 34 1.24 -5.02 3.10
N ILE A 35 2.44 -4.77 2.60
CA ILE A 35 2.80 -5.22 1.27
C ILE A 35 3.33 -6.66 1.43
N LEU A 36 2.52 -7.60 0.96
CA LEU A 36 2.78 -9.03 1.04
C LEU A 36 3.76 -9.42 -0.07
N CYS A 37 4.81 -10.16 0.28
CA CYS A 37 5.59 -10.86 -0.73
C CYS A 37 4.78 -12.05 -1.25
N LYS A 38 4.55 -12.12 -2.56
CA LYS A 38 3.80 -13.22 -3.19
C LYS A 38 4.56 -14.56 -3.21
N LEU A 39 5.88 -14.54 -2.97
CA LEU A 39 6.74 -15.73 -3.05
C LEU A 39 6.89 -16.44 -1.69
N CYS A 40 6.90 -15.69 -0.59
CA CYS A 40 7.09 -16.24 0.76
C CYS A 40 6.10 -15.72 1.79
N SER A 41 5.10 -14.95 1.37
CA SER A 41 4.04 -14.40 2.22
C SER A 41 4.56 -13.53 3.38
N VAL A 42 5.78 -12.99 3.25
CA VAL A 42 6.39 -12.08 4.23
C VAL A 42 5.72 -10.71 4.13
N HIS A 43 5.40 -10.14 5.29
CA HIS A 43 4.80 -8.82 5.40
C HIS A 43 5.88 -7.73 5.42
N CYS A 44 5.94 -6.91 4.38
CA CYS A 44 6.78 -5.73 4.31
C CYS A 44 6.00 -4.48 4.70
N LYS A 45 6.62 -3.63 5.53
CA LYS A 45 6.01 -2.39 6.06
C LYS A 45 6.01 -1.24 5.04
N THR A 46 6.82 -1.34 3.99
CA THR A 46 6.97 -0.32 2.93
C THR A 46 7.24 -0.95 1.58
N PRO A 47 6.87 -0.28 0.47
CA PRO A 47 7.13 -0.78 -0.89
C PRO A 47 8.62 -0.85 -1.21
N ALA A 48 9.42 0.09 -0.67
CA ALA A 48 10.87 0.06 -0.82
C ALA A 48 11.49 -1.18 -0.15
N GLN A 49 10.98 -1.60 1.02
CA GLN A 49 11.44 -2.85 1.65
C GLN A 49 10.99 -4.08 0.88
N LEU A 50 9.77 -4.10 0.32
CA LEU A 50 9.37 -5.20 -0.56
C LEU A 50 10.29 -5.27 -1.78
N ALA A 51 10.62 -4.15 -2.41
CA ALA A 51 11.50 -4.12 -3.58
C ALA A 51 12.88 -4.72 -3.28
N GLY A 52 13.50 -4.32 -2.17
CA GLY A 52 14.77 -4.91 -1.71
C GLY A 52 14.64 -6.40 -1.33
N HIS A 53 13.53 -6.77 -0.71
CA HIS A 53 13.23 -8.16 -0.38
C HIS A 53 13.04 -9.04 -1.63
N MET A 54 12.45 -8.51 -2.70
CA MET A 54 12.29 -9.21 -3.98
C MET A 54 13.64 -9.49 -4.64
N GLN A 55 14.63 -8.62 -4.46
CA GLN A 55 15.99 -8.86 -4.96
C GLN A 55 16.64 -10.09 -4.30
N THR A 56 16.30 -10.38 -3.04
CA THR A 56 16.80 -11.57 -2.34
C THR A 56 16.23 -12.87 -2.90
N HIS A 57 15.02 -12.84 -3.47
CA HIS A 57 14.43 -14.00 -4.16
C HIS A 57 15.03 -14.24 -5.53
N LEU A 58 15.33 -13.16 -6.27
CA LEU A 58 15.62 -13.22 -7.70
C LEU A 58 17.11 -13.13 -8.03
N GLY A 59 17.99 -12.82 -7.07
CA GLY A 59 19.43 -12.69 -7.32
C GLY A 59 19.81 -11.64 -8.40
N GLY A 60 18.87 -10.78 -8.81
CA GLY A 60 19.11 -9.74 -9.82
C GLY A 60 18.16 -9.70 -11.03
N ALA A 61 16.88 -10.09 -10.95
CA ALA A 61 15.95 -9.88 -12.08
C ALA A 61 14.53 -9.50 -11.63
N ALA A 62 14.13 -8.26 -11.99
CA ALA A 62 12.79 -7.67 -12.19
C ALA A 62 11.60 -8.00 -11.24
N PRO A 63 10.81 -6.99 -10.81
CA PRO A 63 9.64 -7.22 -9.97
C PRO A 63 8.51 -7.94 -10.73
N PRO A 64 7.81 -8.90 -10.09
CA PRO A 64 6.58 -9.45 -10.66
C PRO A 64 5.50 -8.37 -10.60
N VAL A 65 5.06 -7.94 -11.78
CA VAL A 65 3.86 -7.12 -11.94
C VAL A 65 2.68 -7.81 -11.24
N PRO A 66 1.95 -7.15 -10.32
CA PRO A 66 0.73 -7.71 -9.77
C PRO A 66 -0.39 -7.43 -10.78
N GLY A 67 -0.40 -8.18 -11.88
CA GLY A 67 -1.33 -7.97 -13.00
C GLY A 67 -2.05 -9.22 -13.50
N ASP A 68 -1.66 -10.42 -13.07
CA ASP A 68 -2.34 -11.64 -13.54
C ASP A 68 -3.40 -12.06 -12.51
N ALA A 69 -4.59 -11.49 -12.68
CA ALA A 69 -5.81 -12.13 -12.22
C ALA A 69 -6.07 -13.28 -13.20
N PRO A 70 -6.08 -14.56 -12.77
CA PRO A 70 -6.59 -15.61 -13.63
C PRO A 70 -8.07 -15.32 -13.84
N GLN A 71 -8.44 -15.00 -15.09
CA GLN A 71 -9.85 -14.94 -15.50
C GLN A 71 -10.57 -16.23 -15.07
N PRO A 72 -11.86 -16.15 -14.69
CA PRO A 72 -12.62 -17.35 -14.37
C PRO A 72 -12.69 -18.25 -15.60
N GLN A 73 -12.32 -19.51 -15.41
CA GLN A 73 -12.44 -20.58 -16.40
C GLN A 73 -13.93 -20.70 -16.81
N PRO A 74 -14.30 -20.64 -18.10
CA PRO A 74 -15.62 -21.05 -18.52
C PRO A 74 -15.69 -22.59 -18.47
N THR A 75 -16.79 -23.10 -17.91
CA THR A 75 -17.17 -24.52 -17.85
C THR A 75 -17.37 -25.14 -19.22
#